data_AF-A0A6A5RBN2-F1
#
_entry.id   AF-A0A6A5RBN2-F1
#
_cell.length_a   1.000
_cell.length_b   1.000
_cell.length_c   1.000
_cell.angle_alpha   90.00
_cell.angle_beta   90.00
_cell.angle_gamma   90.00
#
_symmetry.space_group_name_H-M   'P 1'
#
loop_
_entity.id
_entity.type
_entity.pdbx_description
1 polymer ?
#
loop_
_entity_poly.entity_id
_entity_poly.type
_entity_poly.pdbx_seq_one_letter_code
_entity_poly.pdbx_strand_id
1 'polypeptide(L)'
;MTFDDFQEKITHAQASRETSPNRGSSVPQIEAIPKPCKPLRQWQSEQSIDRQAQIKLTKLVHMRYQHPDLDEITVFLRDFGMTVAHKTGDKRWFKGYGDDQYVYYAQKGEKKFLGGCFEVENFAELEKAAQVAGTGHIEKLSDAPGGGHLITLHDPEGFPISLIHGQSKKTPGPYPEILTTNYENEKPRVARFQRFKPGPAAVHKLGHYGLCVQNFEAQMAWYTRTFNIVPTDILYVNTSDGVKKDAAMFAHIDIGQGYTDHHTIFLSTNKTRHVHHSSFEVHDFDTQSLGHEWLAKKGYKSVWGVGRHILGSQLFDYWWDTTGNMIEHYADGDLVNEDTPVGWGEAGDESLAVWGPEVPKWFLD
;
A
#
# COMPACT_ATOMS: atom_id res chain seq x y z
N MET A 1 32.39 19.33 -14.71
CA MET A 1 31.54 19.70 -15.86
C MET A 1 31.43 21.20 -15.86
N THR A 2 31.99 21.84 -16.87
CA THR A 2 31.88 23.28 -17.09
C THR A 2 30.52 23.58 -17.72
N PHE A 3 30.04 24.81 -17.62
CA PHE A 3 28.78 25.23 -18.25
C PHE A 3 28.80 25.01 -19.78
N ASP A 4 29.99 25.07 -20.38
CA ASP A 4 30.19 24.87 -21.82
C ASP A 4 29.89 23.42 -22.24
N ASP A 5 30.12 22.42 -21.37
CA ASP A 5 29.80 21.01 -21.62
C ASP A 5 28.27 20.75 -21.73
N PHE A 6 27.43 21.68 -21.26
CA PHE A 6 25.97 21.56 -21.33
C PHE A 6 25.39 22.08 -22.66
N GLN A 7 26.05 23.02 -23.34
CA GLN A 7 25.52 23.62 -24.58
C GLN A 7 25.43 22.59 -25.71
N GLU A 8 26.38 21.67 -25.81
CA GLU A 8 26.38 20.63 -26.85
C GLU A 8 25.28 19.57 -26.67
N LYS A 9 24.69 19.46 -25.47
CA LYS A 9 23.65 18.45 -25.16
C LYS A 9 22.22 18.94 -25.35
N ILE A 10 21.99 20.22 -25.65
CA ILE A 10 20.66 20.71 -25.97
C ILE A 10 20.35 20.29 -27.40
N THR A 11 19.50 19.27 -27.54
CA THR A 11 19.04 18.75 -28.84
C THR A 11 18.43 19.88 -29.67
N HIS A 12 19.17 20.37 -30.68
CA HIS A 12 18.70 21.36 -31.66
C HIS A 12 17.64 20.81 -32.64
N ALA A 13 17.15 19.60 -32.42
CA ALA A 13 16.34 18.86 -33.37
C ALA A 13 14.88 18.71 -32.90
N GLN A 14 14.19 19.83 -32.68
CA GLN A 14 12.73 19.94 -32.77
C GLN A 14 12.35 21.41 -32.63
N ALA A 15 11.60 21.96 -33.59
CA ALA A 15 11.01 23.29 -33.44
C ALA A 15 10.10 23.27 -32.20
N SER A 16 10.41 24.13 -31.22
CA SER A 16 9.58 24.29 -30.02
C SER A 16 8.17 24.70 -30.45
N ARG A 17 7.20 23.80 -30.26
CA ARG A 17 5.78 24.17 -30.27
C ARG A 17 5.50 24.96 -29.00
N GLU A 18 4.53 25.87 -29.02
CA GLU A 18 4.04 26.50 -27.80
C GLU A 18 3.59 25.41 -26.82
N THR A 19 4.30 25.29 -25.70
CA THR A 19 3.98 24.34 -24.64
C THR A 19 2.98 24.98 -23.69
N SER A 20 1.88 24.27 -23.38
CA SER A 20 0.99 24.68 -22.29
C SER A 20 1.64 24.41 -20.93
N PRO A 21 1.50 25.29 -19.93
CA PRO A 21 1.95 25.02 -18.57
C PRO A 21 1.28 23.77 -17.98
N ASN A 22 1.99 23.06 -17.09
CA ASN A 22 1.42 21.95 -16.33
C ASN A 22 0.26 22.43 -15.44
N ARG A 23 -0.76 21.58 -15.25
CA ARG A 23 -1.92 21.82 -14.40
C ARG A 23 -2.35 20.51 -13.74
N GLY A 24 -2.74 20.58 -12.47
CA GLY A 24 -3.40 19.50 -11.75
C GLY A 24 -4.80 19.92 -11.31
N SER A 25 -5.69 18.95 -11.15
CA SER A 25 -7.07 19.16 -10.67
C SER A 25 -7.59 17.89 -10.01
N SER A 26 -8.30 18.03 -8.89
CA SER A 26 -9.12 16.94 -8.35
C SER A 26 -10.35 16.77 -9.26
N VAL A 27 -10.54 15.56 -9.80
CA VAL A 27 -11.64 15.24 -10.70
C VAL A 27 -12.57 14.19 -10.07
N PRO A 28 -13.85 14.11 -10.45
CA PRO A 28 -14.74 13.05 -9.98
C PRO A 28 -14.21 11.64 -10.33
N GLN A 29 -14.49 10.65 -9.48
CA GLN A 29 -14.04 9.26 -9.70
C GLN A 29 -14.38 8.69 -11.08
N ILE A 30 -15.55 9.04 -11.65
CA ILE A 30 -15.98 8.54 -12.98
C ILE A 30 -15.12 9.08 -14.13
N GLU A 31 -14.42 10.19 -13.91
CA GLU A 31 -13.45 10.76 -14.86
C GLU A 31 -12.05 10.21 -14.63
N ALA A 32 -11.66 9.94 -13.38
CA ALA A 32 -10.35 9.40 -13.02
C ALA A 32 -10.20 7.91 -13.36
N ILE A 33 -11.25 7.10 -13.16
CA ILE A 33 -11.17 5.65 -13.33
C ILE A 33 -10.92 5.30 -14.81
N PRO A 34 -9.93 4.42 -15.11
CA PRO A 34 -9.59 4.01 -16.47
C PRO A 34 -10.79 3.44 -17.24
N LYS A 35 -10.85 3.76 -18.53
CA LYS A 35 -11.87 3.23 -19.45
C LYS A 35 -11.30 2.07 -20.28
N PRO A 36 -12.07 0.98 -20.50
CA PRO A 36 -13.47 0.80 -20.09
C PRO A 36 -13.62 0.60 -18.57
N CYS A 37 -14.78 0.94 -18.03
CA CYS A 37 -15.12 0.71 -16.62
C CYS A 37 -16.51 0.08 -16.48
N LYS A 38 -16.81 -0.50 -15.32
CA LYS A 38 -18.09 -1.19 -15.06
C LYS A 38 -18.55 -0.97 -13.61
N PRO A 39 -19.84 -0.72 -13.34
CA PRO A 39 -20.34 -0.64 -11.97
C PRO A 39 -19.96 -1.88 -11.17
N LEU A 40 -19.50 -1.70 -9.93
CA LEU A 40 -18.98 -2.79 -9.09
C LEU A 40 -19.99 -3.95 -8.96
N ARG A 41 -21.25 -3.63 -8.65
CA ARG A 41 -22.30 -4.63 -8.48
C ARG A 41 -22.59 -5.43 -9.75
N GLN A 42 -22.46 -4.79 -10.92
CA GLN A 42 -22.56 -5.50 -12.19
C GLN A 42 -21.37 -6.44 -12.39
N TRP A 43 -20.13 -5.97 -12.16
CA TRP A 43 -18.93 -6.81 -12.26
C TRP A 43 -19.01 -8.03 -11.35
N GLN A 44 -19.40 -7.86 -10.08
CA GLN A 44 -19.55 -8.97 -9.13
C GLN A 44 -20.58 -10.00 -9.61
N SER A 45 -21.71 -9.55 -10.18
CA SER A 45 -22.73 -10.45 -10.71
C SER A 45 -22.21 -11.25 -11.91
N GLU A 46 -21.48 -10.62 -12.83
CA GLU A 46 -20.90 -11.30 -13.99
C GLU A 46 -19.81 -12.31 -13.57
N GLN A 47 -19.06 -11.99 -12.53
CA GLN A 47 -18.10 -12.90 -11.91
C GLN A 47 -18.79 -13.98 -11.05
N SER A 48 -20.11 -14.00 -10.93
CA SER A 48 -20.83 -14.96 -10.07
C SER A 48 -20.29 -14.96 -8.62
N ILE A 49 -20.02 -13.77 -8.06
CA ILE A 49 -19.55 -13.62 -6.69
C ILE A 49 -20.74 -13.66 -5.73
N ASP A 50 -20.76 -14.66 -4.84
CA ASP A 50 -21.71 -14.70 -3.72
C ASP A 50 -21.17 -13.86 -2.56
N ARG A 51 -21.70 -12.64 -2.45
CA ARG A 51 -21.35 -11.72 -1.38
C ARG A 51 -21.69 -12.24 0.01
N GLN A 52 -22.69 -13.10 0.18
CA GLN A 52 -23.02 -13.65 1.49
C GLN A 52 -22.03 -14.76 1.89
N ALA A 53 -21.44 -15.45 0.91
CA ALA A 53 -20.39 -16.44 1.13
C ALA A 53 -19.00 -15.85 1.39
N GLN A 54 -18.76 -14.56 1.08
CA GLN A 54 -17.48 -13.89 1.38
C GLN A 54 -17.27 -13.65 2.88
N ILE A 55 -16.04 -13.80 3.35
CA ILE A 55 -15.58 -13.35 4.65
C ILE A 55 -15.56 -11.82 4.68
N LYS A 56 -16.12 -11.20 5.72
CA LYS A 56 -16.25 -9.74 5.86
C LYS A 56 -15.06 -9.13 6.57
N LEU A 57 -14.14 -8.59 5.77
CA LEU A 57 -13.04 -7.75 6.20
C LEU A 57 -13.52 -6.31 6.42
N THR A 58 -12.88 -5.59 7.32
CA THR A 58 -13.13 -4.17 7.59
C THR A 58 -11.92 -3.28 7.36
N LYS A 59 -10.70 -3.82 7.56
CA LYS A 59 -9.45 -3.04 7.50
C LYS A 59 -8.22 -3.94 7.37
N LEU A 60 -7.18 -3.51 6.68
CA LEU A 60 -5.83 -4.07 6.82
C LEU A 60 -5.13 -3.44 8.05
N VAL A 61 -4.71 -4.25 9.03
CA VAL A 61 -4.26 -3.71 10.33
C VAL A 61 -2.75 -3.80 10.55
N HIS A 62 -2.11 -4.89 10.15
CA HIS A 62 -0.66 -5.00 10.31
C HIS A 62 -0.03 -5.99 9.34
N MET A 63 1.26 -5.79 9.11
CA MET A 63 2.09 -6.63 8.26
C MET A 63 2.94 -7.58 9.11
N ARG A 64 3.16 -8.82 8.68
CA ARG A 64 3.90 -9.84 9.43
C ARG A 64 5.11 -10.36 8.66
N TYR A 65 6.29 -10.34 9.28
CA TYR A 65 7.53 -10.86 8.71
C TYR A 65 8.40 -11.61 9.72
N GLN A 66 9.25 -12.50 9.22
CA GLN A 66 10.39 -13.03 9.96
C GLN A 66 11.69 -12.34 9.54
N HIS A 67 12.52 -12.04 10.53
CA HIS A 67 13.82 -11.40 10.39
C HIS A 67 14.91 -12.20 11.12
N PRO A 68 16.10 -12.41 10.51
CA PRO A 68 17.20 -13.11 11.17
C PRO A 68 17.70 -12.36 12.42
N ASP A 69 17.74 -11.03 12.32
CA ASP A 69 18.16 -10.13 13.40
C ASP A 69 17.04 -9.13 13.73
N LEU A 70 16.47 -9.28 14.93
CA LEU A 70 15.41 -8.40 15.41
C LEU A 70 15.93 -7.02 15.85
N ASP A 71 17.18 -6.92 16.26
CA ASP A 71 17.76 -5.65 16.69
C ASP A 71 18.09 -4.78 15.48
N GLU A 72 18.62 -5.38 14.41
CA GLU A 72 18.88 -4.69 13.14
C GLU A 72 17.59 -4.12 12.53
N ILE A 73 16.56 -4.96 12.33
CA ILE A 73 15.28 -4.48 11.80
C ILE A 73 14.60 -3.47 12.73
N THR A 74 14.81 -3.58 14.06
CA THR A 74 14.28 -2.60 15.02
C THR A 74 14.89 -1.21 14.81
N VAL A 75 16.19 -1.12 14.50
CA VAL A 75 16.84 0.16 14.21
C VAL A 75 16.25 0.76 12.93
N PHE A 76 16.15 -0.04 11.86
CA PHE A 76 15.56 0.41 10.61
C PHE A 76 14.12 0.88 10.78
N LEU A 77 13.25 0.08 11.40
CA LEU A 77 11.83 0.45 11.54
C LEU A 77 11.61 1.68 12.43
N ARG A 78 12.52 1.97 13.36
CA ARG A 78 12.51 3.25 14.10
C ARG A 78 12.89 4.43 13.22
N ASP A 79 13.88 4.25 12.38
CA ASP A 79 14.32 5.28 11.44
C ASP A 79 13.35 5.47 10.28
N PHE A 80 12.58 4.44 9.96
CA PHE A 80 11.44 4.47 9.06
C PHE A 80 10.22 5.16 9.69
N GLY A 81 10.17 5.32 11.02
CA GLY A 81 9.14 6.10 11.70
C GLY A 81 8.11 5.31 12.51
N MET A 82 8.42 4.05 12.84
CA MET A 82 7.64 3.24 13.78
C MET A 82 8.24 3.26 15.19
N THR A 83 7.45 2.87 16.19
CA THR A 83 7.95 2.69 17.57
C THR A 83 7.60 1.32 18.10
N VAL A 84 8.40 0.77 19.02
CA VAL A 84 8.13 -0.55 19.60
C VAL A 84 6.92 -0.45 20.54
N ALA A 85 5.87 -1.21 20.23
CA ALA A 85 4.69 -1.38 21.07
C ALA A 85 4.93 -2.42 22.17
N HIS A 86 5.54 -3.55 21.81
CA HIS A 86 5.85 -4.65 22.72
C HIS A 86 7.02 -5.50 22.21
N LYS A 87 7.67 -6.24 23.11
CA LYS A 87 8.82 -7.09 22.78
C LYS A 87 8.89 -8.31 23.71
N THR A 88 9.22 -9.47 23.15
CA THR A 88 9.58 -10.71 23.88
C THR A 88 11.04 -11.09 23.61
N GLY A 89 11.46 -12.35 23.80
CA GLY A 89 12.79 -12.80 23.34
C GLY A 89 12.90 -12.91 21.81
N ASP A 90 11.80 -13.26 21.15
CA ASP A 90 11.74 -13.73 19.77
C ASP A 90 10.72 -12.98 18.89
N LYS A 91 9.96 -12.04 19.46
CA LYS A 91 8.92 -11.27 18.74
C LYS A 91 9.00 -9.78 19.08
N ARG A 92 8.60 -8.95 18.13
CA ARG A 92 8.48 -7.49 18.26
C ARG A 92 7.20 -7.03 17.56
N TRP A 93 6.53 -6.08 18.19
CA TRP A 93 5.37 -5.39 17.62
C TRP A 93 5.72 -3.91 17.51
N PHE A 94 5.52 -3.33 16.33
CA PHE A 94 5.79 -1.93 16.06
C PHE A 94 4.49 -1.19 15.73
N LYS A 95 4.34 0.01 16.27
CA LYS A 95 3.14 0.85 16.13
C LYS A 95 3.47 2.18 15.47
N GLY A 96 2.48 2.68 14.75
CA GLY A 96 2.37 4.07 14.35
C GLY A 96 1.68 4.95 15.40
N TYR A 97 1.42 6.19 15.03
CA TYR A 97 0.68 7.15 15.86
C TYR A 97 -0.85 6.99 15.76
N GLY A 98 -1.38 6.20 14.82
CA GLY A 98 -2.81 5.87 14.71
C GLY A 98 -3.36 5.04 15.87
N ASP A 99 -4.56 4.51 15.73
CA ASP A 99 -5.30 3.80 16.79
C ASP A 99 -5.09 2.28 16.82
N ASP A 100 -4.45 1.69 15.81
CA ASP A 100 -4.09 0.27 15.80
C ASP A 100 -2.98 -0.02 16.83
N GLN A 101 -3.07 -1.18 17.50
CA GLN A 101 -2.09 -1.55 18.52
C GLN A 101 -0.66 -1.68 17.99
N TYR A 102 -0.55 -2.17 16.75
CA TYR A 102 0.67 -2.28 15.98
C TYR A 102 0.32 -2.38 14.50
N VAL A 103 1.24 -1.93 13.65
CA VAL A 103 1.15 -1.95 12.18
C VAL A 103 2.16 -2.92 11.56
N TYR A 104 3.13 -3.39 12.34
CA TYR A 104 4.15 -4.34 11.91
C TYR A 104 4.47 -5.34 13.02
N TYR A 105 4.51 -6.62 12.68
CA TYR A 105 4.94 -7.72 13.51
C TYR A 105 6.21 -8.34 12.94
N ALA A 106 7.26 -8.42 13.76
CA ALA A 106 8.51 -9.08 13.42
C ALA A 106 8.74 -10.28 14.36
N GLN A 107 9.08 -11.42 13.78
CA GLN A 107 9.48 -12.62 14.51
C GLN A 107 10.90 -13.02 14.15
N LYS A 108 11.69 -13.46 15.12
CA LYS A 108 13.04 -13.95 14.86
C LYS A 108 13.01 -15.24 14.04
N GLY A 109 13.84 -15.34 13.01
CA GLY A 109 14.01 -16.55 12.20
C GLY A 109 14.55 -16.25 10.81
N GLU A 110 14.67 -17.27 9.97
CA GLU A 110 15.01 -17.06 8.56
C GLU A 110 14.01 -16.10 7.89
N LYS A 111 14.48 -15.29 6.93
CA LYS A 111 13.64 -14.33 6.21
C LYS A 111 12.41 -15.03 5.65
N LYS A 112 11.23 -14.58 6.07
CA LYS A 112 9.97 -15.16 5.63
C LYS A 112 8.85 -14.12 5.65
N PHE A 113 8.07 -14.09 4.58
CA PHE A 113 6.80 -13.38 4.54
C PHE A 113 5.75 -14.18 5.33
N LEU A 114 5.14 -13.55 6.34
CA LEU A 114 4.11 -14.17 7.18
C LEU A 114 2.69 -13.61 6.91
N GLY A 115 2.54 -12.73 5.92
CA GLY A 115 1.24 -12.27 5.45
C GLY A 115 0.80 -10.91 5.99
N GLY A 116 -0.11 -10.28 5.25
CA GLY A 116 -0.90 -9.18 5.77
C GLY A 116 -1.99 -9.70 6.71
N CYS A 117 -2.32 -8.91 7.73
CA CYS A 117 -3.40 -9.23 8.66
C CYS A 117 -4.57 -8.27 8.49
N PHE A 118 -5.75 -8.81 8.21
CA PHE A 118 -6.99 -8.06 8.08
C PHE A 118 -7.87 -8.21 9.32
N GLU A 119 -8.50 -7.13 9.76
CA GLU A 119 -9.56 -7.14 10.75
C GLU A 119 -10.86 -7.63 10.10
N VAL A 120 -11.58 -8.51 10.79
CA VAL A 120 -12.90 -9.00 10.37
C VAL A 120 -14.02 -8.44 11.24
N GLU A 121 -15.20 -8.31 10.65
CA GLU A 121 -16.36 -7.63 11.26
C GLU A 121 -16.75 -8.23 12.62
N ASN A 122 -16.71 -9.56 12.74
CA ASN A 122 -17.11 -10.26 13.95
C ASN A 122 -16.38 -11.62 14.07
N PHE A 123 -16.49 -12.27 15.24
CA PHE A 123 -15.83 -13.55 15.48
C PHE A 123 -16.34 -14.68 14.55
N ALA A 124 -17.60 -14.65 14.10
CA ALA A 124 -18.15 -15.66 13.20
C ALA A 124 -17.47 -15.63 11.82
N GLU A 125 -16.91 -14.49 11.40
CA GLU A 125 -16.08 -14.40 10.19
C GLU A 125 -14.76 -15.18 10.34
N LEU A 126 -14.20 -15.29 11.56
CA LEU A 126 -13.06 -16.18 11.82
C LEU A 126 -13.46 -17.66 11.75
N GLU A 127 -14.66 -18.01 12.23
CA GLU A 127 -15.20 -19.37 12.12
C GLU A 127 -15.45 -19.75 10.66
N LYS A 128 -15.97 -18.82 9.86
CA LYS A 128 -16.12 -18.97 8.42
C LYS A 128 -14.78 -19.18 7.72
N ALA A 129 -13.76 -18.41 8.10
CA ALA A 129 -12.40 -18.59 7.63
C ALA A 129 -11.83 -19.97 7.98
N ALA A 130 -12.13 -20.50 9.17
CA ALA A 130 -11.70 -21.84 9.57
C ALA A 130 -12.28 -22.94 8.67
N GLN A 131 -13.52 -22.77 8.18
CA GLN A 131 -14.12 -23.68 7.21
C GLN A 131 -13.42 -23.61 5.84
N VAL A 132 -13.05 -22.40 5.38
CA VAL A 132 -12.31 -22.22 4.13
C VAL A 132 -10.92 -22.84 4.20
N ALA A 133 -10.23 -22.74 5.34
CA ALA A 133 -8.93 -23.36 5.55
C ALA A 133 -8.96 -24.90 5.57
N GLY A 134 -10.13 -25.50 5.84
CA GLY A 134 -10.31 -26.93 6.10
C GLY A 134 -9.73 -27.41 7.45
N THR A 135 -8.61 -26.84 7.92
CA THR A 135 -7.92 -27.20 9.18
C THR A 135 -7.41 -25.98 9.97
N GLY A 136 -7.92 -24.78 9.70
CA GLY A 136 -7.41 -23.56 10.30
C GLY A 136 -7.76 -23.46 11.78
N HIS A 137 -6.74 -23.27 12.63
CA HIS A 137 -6.92 -23.08 14.07
C HIS A 137 -6.99 -21.59 14.41
N ILE A 138 -8.06 -21.17 15.10
CA ILE A 138 -8.19 -19.82 15.65
C ILE A 138 -7.34 -19.75 16.93
N GLU A 139 -6.23 -19.02 16.87
CA GLU A 139 -5.32 -18.81 17.99
C GLU A 139 -5.71 -17.56 18.78
N LYS A 140 -5.76 -17.68 20.12
CA LYS A 140 -5.86 -16.52 21.00
C LYS A 140 -4.50 -15.85 21.14
N LEU A 141 -4.42 -14.56 20.85
CA LEU A 141 -3.19 -13.78 20.97
C LEU A 141 -2.97 -13.32 22.42
N SER A 142 -2.28 -14.12 23.23
CA SER A 142 -1.98 -13.76 24.63
C SER A 142 -0.91 -12.68 24.77
N ASP A 143 0.08 -12.69 23.87
CA ASP A 143 1.28 -11.85 23.99
C ASP A 143 1.18 -10.56 23.15
N ALA A 144 0.25 -10.52 22.18
CA ALA A 144 0.11 -9.38 21.29
C ALA A 144 -0.59 -8.21 22.02
N PRO A 145 -0.12 -6.96 21.86
CA PRO A 145 -0.81 -5.80 22.39
C PRO A 145 -2.27 -5.73 21.92
N GLY A 146 -3.17 -5.49 22.87
CA GLY A 146 -4.63 -5.47 22.66
C GLY A 146 -5.27 -6.85 22.45
N GLY A 147 -4.50 -7.93 22.44
CA GLY A 147 -4.99 -9.31 22.32
C GLY A 147 -5.69 -9.59 21.00
N GLY A 148 -6.81 -10.32 21.09
CA GLY A 148 -7.62 -10.77 19.94
C GLY A 148 -7.45 -12.25 19.62
N HIS A 149 -8.12 -12.67 18.56
CA HIS A 149 -8.07 -14.02 18.01
C HIS A 149 -7.68 -13.96 16.55
N LEU A 150 -6.80 -14.87 16.12
CA LEU A 150 -6.19 -14.83 14.81
C LEU A 150 -6.24 -16.20 14.14
N ILE A 151 -6.52 -16.22 12.85
CA ILE A 151 -6.40 -17.39 11.98
C ILE A 151 -5.58 -17.00 10.75
N THR A 152 -4.84 -17.93 10.18
CA THR A 152 -4.10 -17.71 8.93
C THR A 152 -4.58 -18.68 7.86
N LEU A 153 -5.02 -18.11 6.74
CA LEU A 153 -5.35 -18.83 5.51
C LEU A 153 -4.16 -18.77 4.56
N HIS A 154 -4.20 -19.62 3.53
CA HIS A 154 -3.24 -19.58 2.44
C HIS A 154 -4.00 -19.43 1.14
N ASP A 155 -3.53 -18.52 0.29
CA ASP A 155 -4.06 -18.37 -1.06
C ASP A 155 -3.62 -19.55 -1.97
N PRO A 156 -4.11 -19.63 -3.22
CA PRO A 156 -3.74 -20.68 -4.16
C PRO A 156 -2.23 -20.87 -4.40
N GLU A 157 -1.42 -19.84 -4.18
CA GLU A 157 0.04 -19.89 -4.31
C GLU A 157 0.77 -20.08 -2.98
N GLY A 158 0.03 -20.28 -1.90
CA GLY A 158 0.56 -20.54 -0.56
C GLY A 158 1.04 -19.28 0.16
N PHE A 159 0.64 -18.08 -0.25
CA PHE A 159 0.90 -16.88 0.55
C PHE A 159 -0.01 -16.87 1.78
N PRO A 160 0.55 -16.65 2.98
CA PRO A 160 -0.25 -16.49 4.18
C PRO A 160 -1.04 -15.17 4.15
N ILE A 161 -2.28 -15.23 4.61
CA ILE A 161 -3.11 -14.07 4.95
C ILE A 161 -3.75 -14.33 6.31
N SER A 162 -3.49 -13.43 7.25
CA SER A 162 -4.05 -13.53 8.60
C SER A 162 -5.34 -12.73 8.71
N LEU A 163 -6.26 -13.23 9.53
CA LEU A 163 -7.50 -12.55 9.89
C LEU A 163 -7.54 -12.41 11.41
N ILE A 164 -7.97 -11.25 11.91
CA ILE A 164 -8.03 -10.96 13.35
C ILE A 164 -9.38 -10.40 13.76
N HIS A 165 -9.86 -10.80 14.94
CA HIS A 165 -11.01 -10.18 15.59
C HIS A 165 -10.76 -9.98 17.10
N GLY A 166 -11.35 -8.94 17.68
CA GLY A 166 -11.36 -8.71 19.13
C GLY A 166 -10.08 -8.10 19.70
N GLN A 167 -9.19 -7.56 18.85
CA GLN A 167 -8.06 -6.76 19.32
C GLN A 167 -8.58 -5.37 19.75
N SER A 168 -8.25 -4.94 20.97
CA SER A 168 -8.64 -3.60 21.42
C SER A 168 -7.84 -2.51 20.71
N LYS A 169 -8.47 -1.38 20.36
CA LYS A 169 -7.75 -0.20 19.85
C LYS A 169 -6.98 0.50 20.97
N LYS A 170 -5.89 1.20 20.62
CA LYS A 170 -5.16 2.08 21.54
C LYS A 170 -5.64 3.53 21.37
N THR A 171 -5.38 4.38 22.35
CA THR A 171 -5.51 5.82 22.15
C THR A 171 -4.48 6.27 21.11
N PRO A 172 -4.89 6.95 20.02
CA PRO A 172 -3.95 7.51 19.05
C PRO A 172 -3.03 8.53 19.72
N GLY A 173 -1.84 8.71 19.15
CA GLY A 173 -0.91 9.76 19.56
C GLY A 173 -1.42 11.15 19.15
N PRO A 174 -0.72 12.23 19.51
CA PRO A 174 -1.04 13.54 18.97
C PRO A 174 -0.88 13.50 17.44
N TYR A 175 -1.94 13.87 16.73
CA TYR A 175 -1.87 14.06 15.28
C TYR A 175 -0.99 15.28 14.97
N PRO A 176 -0.10 15.20 13.95
CA PRO A 176 0.63 16.37 13.50
C PRO A 176 -0.32 17.47 13.01
N GLU A 177 0.11 18.72 13.10
CA GLU A 177 -0.68 19.87 12.63
C GLU A 177 -0.89 19.79 11.11
N ILE A 178 -2.11 20.04 10.64
CA ILE A 178 -2.37 20.24 9.21
C ILE A 178 -1.85 21.63 8.84
N LEU A 179 -0.77 21.67 8.04
CA LEU A 179 -0.09 22.93 7.72
C LEU A 179 -0.91 23.80 6.77
N THR A 180 -0.95 25.11 7.04
CA THR A 180 -1.57 26.08 6.14
C THR A 180 -0.61 26.51 5.03
N THR A 181 -1.01 26.25 3.78
CA THR A 181 -0.26 26.63 2.57
C THR A 181 -0.64 28.03 2.08
N ASN A 182 0.35 28.76 1.54
CA ASN A 182 0.13 30.03 0.85
C ASN A 182 0.21 29.81 -0.66
N TYR A 183 -0.76 30.32 -1.40
CA TYR A 183 -0.78 30.38 -2.87
C TYR A 183 -0.51 31.81 -3.36
N GLU A 184 -0.49 32.03 -4.68
CA GLU A 184 -0.11 33.29 -5.32
C GLU A 184 -0.91 34.48 -4.78
N ASN A 185 -2.24 34.31 -4.72
CA ASN A 185 -3.19 35.34 -4.28
C ASN A 185 -3.79 35.07 -2.89
N GLU A 186 -3.71 33.84 -2.39
CA GLU A 186 -4.25 33.44 -1.09
C GLU A 186 -3.11 33.14 -0.11
N LYS A 187 -2.82 34.12 0.78
CA LYS A 187 -1.70 34.02 1.73
C LYS A 187 -2.18 34.09 3.19
N PRO A 188 -2.98 33.13 3.67
CA PRO A 188 -3.54 33.14 5.03
C PRO A 188 -2.46 33.06 6.12
N ARG A 189 -1.26 32.56 5.80
CA ARG A 189 -0.14 32.46 6.74
C ARG A 189 0.61 33.79 6.85
N VAL A 190 0.08 34.73 7.64
CA VAL A 190 0.65 36.06 7.91
C VAL A 190 1.54 36.05 9.16
N ALA A 191 2.80 36.47 9.03
CA ALA A 191 3.80 36.48 10.12
C ALA A 191 3.94 35.16 10.90
N ARG A 192 3.52 34.04 10.29
CA ARG A 192 3.65 32.67 10.78
C ARG A 192 4.54 31.90 9.81
N PHE A 193 5.52 31.16 10.31
CA PHE A 193 6.50 30.49 9.46
C PHE A 193 6.43 28.98 9.67
N GLN A 194 6.46 28.21 8.58
CA GLN A 194 6.67 26.77 8.65
C GLN A 194 8.12 26.50 9.06
N ARG A 195 8.29 25.69 10.10
CA ARG A 195 9.58 25.24 10.62
C ARG A 195 9.44 23.76 10.94
N PHE A 196 10.33 22.96 10.35
CA PHE A 196 10.31 21.52 10.52
C PHE A 196 11.41 21.10 11.48
N LYS A 197 11.14 20.06 12.26
CA LYS A 197 12.14 19.38 13.08
C LYS A 197 12.58 18.12 12.34
N PRO A 198 13.87 17.99 11.97
CA PRO A 198 14.35 16.78 11.29
C PRO A 198 14.10 15.53 12.14
N GLY A 199 13.71 14.45 11.47
CA GLY A 199 13.41 13.17 12.09
C GLY A 199 12.76 12.20 11.09
N PRO A 200 12.47 10.97 11.53
CA PRO A 200 11.77 10.00 10.69
C PRO A 200 10.35 10.47 10.39
N ALA A 201 9.83 10.12 9.21
CA ALA A 201 8.42 10.32 8.87
C ALA A 201 7.57 9.36 9.71
N ALA A 202 6.89 9.89 10.73
CA ALA A 202 6.13 9.06 11.66
C ALA A 202 5.01 8.32 10.93
N VAL A 203 4.96 7.00 11.09
CA VAL A 203 3.94 6.14 10.48
C VAL A 203 2.62 6.31 11.22
N HIS A 204 1.52 6.47 10.47
CA HIS A 204 0.16 6.50 10.96
C HIS A 204 -0.43 5.09 11.08
N LYS A 205 -0.67 4.45 9.93
CA LYS A 205 -1.26 3.10 9.77
C LYS A 205 -0.56 2.33 8.64
N LEU A 206 -0.84 1.03 8.57
CA LEU A 206 -0.60 0.25 7.34
C LEU A 206 -1.74 0.56 6.35
N GLY A 207 -1.40 0.83 5.10
CA GLY A 207 -2.37 1.08 4.03
C GLY A 207 -2.63 -0.16 3.19
N HIS A 208 -1.56 -0.68 2.56
CA HIS A 208 -1.66 -1.83 1.67
C HIS A 208 -0.37 -2.68 1.65
N TYR A 209 -0.46 -3.84 1.00
CA TYR A 209 0.70 -4.62 0.58
C TYR A 209 0.50 -5.20 -0.82
N GLY A 210 1.60 -5.45 -1.51
CA GLY A 210 1.61 -5.98 -2.87
C GLY A 210 2.17 -7.41 -2.95
N LEU A 211 1.66 -8.22 -3.87
CA LEU A 211 2.18 -9.54 -4.19
C LEU A 211 2.49 -9.66 -5.69
N CYS A 212 3.64 -10.25 -6.00
CA CYS A 212 3.94 -10.80 -7.31
C CYS A 212 3.50 -12.27 -7.33
N VAL A 213 2.71 -12.65 -8.33
CA VAL A 213 2.03 -13.95 -8.41
C VAL A 213 2.17 -14.58 -9.80
N GLN A 214 2.18 -15.90 -9.89
CA GLN A 214 2.34 -16.60 -11.17
C GLN A 214 1.02 -16.81 -11.91
N ASN A 215 -0.06 -17.13 -11.18
CA ASN A 215 -1.40 -17.34 -11.72
C ASN A 215 -2.35 -16.24 -11.23
N PHE A 216 -2.24 -15.07 -11.87
CA PHE A 216 -3.02 -13.89 -11.54
C PHE A 216 -4.54 -14.14 -11.53
N GLU A 217 -5.07 -14.90 -12.50
CA GLU A 217 -6.50 -15.19 -12.60
C GLU A 217 -7.00 -15.99 -11.39
N ALA A 218 -6.28 -17.05 -11.01
CA ALA A 218 -6.64 -17.86 -9.85
C ALA A 218 -6.53 -17.05 -8.54
N GLN A 219 -5.52 -16.20 -8.42
CA GLN A 219 -5.32 -15.33 -7.27
C GLN A 219 -6.46 -14.30 -7.16
N MET A 220 -6.73 -13.55 -8.23
CA MET A 220 -7.81 -12.57 -8.26
C MET A 220 -9.17 -13.22 -7.94
N ALA A 221 -9.46 -14.40 -8.51
CA ALA A 221 -10.68 -15.12 -8.22
C ALA A 221 -10.77 -15.55 -6.76
N TRP A 222 -9.67 -16.01 -6.16
CA TRP A 222 -9.66 -16.39 -4.75
C TRP A 222 -9.89 -15.18 -3.83
N TYR A 223 -9.13 -14.10 -4.00
CA TYR A 223 -9.27 -12.91 -3.17
C TYR A 223 -10.69 -12.30 -3.25
N THR A 224 -11.27 -12.23 -4.45
CA THR A 224 -12.57 -11.57 -4.67
C THR A 224 -13.77 -12.48 -4.37
N ARG A 225 -13.60 -13.81 -4.35
CA ARG A 225 -14.67 -14.75 -3.96
C ARG A 225 -14.62 -15.11 -2.47
N THR A 226 -13.42 -15.16 -1.87
CA THR A 226 -13.24 -15.52 -0.47
C THR A 226 -13.49 -14.33 0.46
N PHE A 227 -13.12 -13.11 0.06
CA PHE A 227 -13.28 -11.91 0.85
C PHE A 227 -14.12 -10.87 0.13
N ASN A 228 -14.65 -9.89 0.85
CA ASN A 228 -15.22 -8.67 0.29
C ASN A 228 -14.14 -7.72 -0.28
N ILE A 229 -13.05 -8.25 -0.85
CA ILE A 229 -12.06 -7.48 -1.60
C ILE A 229 -12.57 -7.33 -3.03
N VAL A 230 -12.50 -6.13 -3.57
CA VAL A 230 -12.98 -5.82 -4.92
C VAL A 230 -11.96 -4.95 -5.67
N PRO A 231 -11.79 -5.16 -6.98
CA PRO A 231 -10.89 -4.32 -7.78
C PRO A 231 -11.40 -2.88 -7.83
N THR A 232 -10.51 -1.92 -7.63
CA THR A 232 -10.70 -0.54 -8.09
C THR A 232 -10.21 -0.43 -9.53
N ASP A 233 -8.99 -0.91 -9.76
CA ASP A 233 -8.38 -0.97 -11.09
C ASP A 233 -7.90 -2.39 -11.40
N ILE A 234 -8.09 -2.77 -12.66
CA ILE A 234 -7.45 -3.92 -13.29
C ILE A 234 -6.55 -3.40 -14.40
N LEU A 235 -5.30 -3.84 -14.40
CA LEU A 235 -4.37 -3.53 -15.48
C LEU A 235 -4.23 -4.73 -16.40
N TYR A 236 -4.26 -4.49 -17.71
CA TYR A 236 -4.06 -5.51 -18.73
C TYR A 236 -2.80 -5.27 -19.55
N VAL A 237 -2.24 -6.35 -20.08
CA VAL A 237 -1.22 -6.31 -21.13
C VAL A 237 -1.83 -6.77 -22.46
N ASN A 238 -1.35 -6.18 -23.55
CA ASN A 238 -1.66 -6.67 -24.89
C ASN A 238 -0.66 -7.79 -25.24
N THR A 239 -1.16 -9.01 -25.42
CA THR A 239 -0.33 -10.14 -25.83
C THR A 239 0.04 -10.07 -27.31
N SER A 240 1.05 -10.85 -27.74
CA SER A 240 1.54 -10.82 -29.14
C SER A 240 0.49 -11.18 -30.19
N ASP A 241 -0.54 -11.93 -29.79
CA ASP A 241 -1.71 -12.30 -30.60
C ASP A 241 -2.87 -11.30 -30.54
N GLY A 242 -2.67 -10.14 -29.90
CA GLY A 242 -3.64 -9.04 -29.84
C GLY A 242 -4.75 -9.22 -28.81
N VAL A 243 -4.60 -10.18 -27.88
CA VAL A 243 -5.54 -10.43 -26.80
C VAL A 243 -5.18 -9.57 -25.58
N LYS A 244 -6.18 -8.98 -24.94
CA LYS A 244 -5.98 -8.30 -23.65
C LYS A 244 -6.00 -9.34 -22.55
N LYS A 245 -4.94 -9.38 -21.74
CA LYS A 245 -4.85 -10.27 -20.58
C LYS A 245 -4.64 -9.44 -19.32
N ASP A 246 -5.54 -9.59 -18.36
CA ASP A 246 -5.39 -8.96 -17.05
C ASP A 246 -4.10 -9.47 -16.38
N ALA A 247 -3.32 -8.52 -15.87
CA ALA A 247 -1.96 -8.72 -15.39
C ALA A 247 -1.74 -8.13 -14.00
N ALA A 248 -2.53 -7.13 -13.58
CA ALA A 248 -2.46 -6.60 -12.23
C ALA A 248 -3.82 -6.13 -11.71
N MET A 249 -3.96 -6.03 -10.40
CA MET A 249 -5.17 -5.55 -9.73
C MET A 249 -4.78 -4.69 -8.53
N PHE A 250 -5.41 -3.52 -8.39
CA PHE A 250 -5.43 -2.70 -7.19
C PHE A 250 -6.81 -2.81 -6.57
N ALA A 251 -6.93 -3.29 -5.34
CA ALA A 251 -8.21 -3.66 -4.76
C ALA A 251 -8.44 -3.12 -3.35
N HIS A 252 -9.66 -2.64 -3.10
CA HIS A 252 -10.13 -2.13 -1.82
C HIS A 252 -11.05 -3.13 -1.12
N ILE A 253 -11.43 -2.82 0.12
CA ILE A 253 -12.39 -3.61 0.90
C ILE A 253 -13.78 -2.99 0.75
N ASP A 254 -14.72 -3.74 0.19
CA ASP A 254 -16.11 -3.31 0.04
C ASP A 254 -16.84 -3.40 1.39
N ILE A 255 -16.96 -2.24 2.05
CA ILE A 255 -17.76 -2.04 3.27
C ILE A 255 -19.10 -1.33 2.97
N GLY A 256 -19.57 -1.39 1.72
CA GLY A 256 -20.77 -0.69 1.26
C GLY A 256 -20.54 0.80 0.99
N GLN A 257 -21.40 1.65 1.53
CA GLN A 257 -21.35 3.10 1.33
C GLN A 257 -20.17 3.79 2.05
N GLY A 258 -19.54 3.12 3.02
CA GLY A 258 -18.36 3.63 3.71
C GLY A 258 -17.14 3.69 2.80
N TYR A 259 -16.23 4.62 3.10
CA TYR A 259 -15.02 4.83 2.30
C TYR A 259 -13.82 4.06 2.87
N THR A 260 -13.02 3.48 1.96
CA THR A 260 -11.75 2.81 2.27
C THR A 260 -10.64 3.36 1.36
N ASP A 261 -9.38 3.11 1.72
CA ASP A 261 -8.25 3.43 0.85
C ASP A 261 -8.47 2.82 -0.55
N HIS A 262 -8.09 3.56 -1.60
CA HIS A 262 -8.16 3.12 -3.01
C HIS A 262 -7.77 1.66 -3.23
N HIS A 263 -6.77 1.21 -2.49
CA HIS A 263 -6.42 -0.19 -2.39
C HIS A 263 -5.84 -0.53 -1.03
N THR A 264 -6.08 -1.76 -0.60
CA THR A 264 -5.46 -2.40 0.58
C THR A 264 -4.63 -3.62 0.18
N ILE A 265 -4.80 -4.10 -1.06
CA ILE A 265 -3.98 -5.15 -1.65
C ILE A 265 -3.75 -4.86 -3.13
N PHE A 266 -2.54 -5.15 -3.59
CA PHE A 266 -2.16 -5.15 -4.99
C PHE A 266 -1.64 -6.53 -5.41
N LEU A 267 -2.03 -7.00 -6.58
CA LEU A 267 -1.51 -8.22 -7.19
C LEU A 267 -0.93 -7.90 -8.56
N SER A 268 0.23 -8.47 -8.90
CA SER A 268 0.83 -8.37 -10.23
C SER A 268 1.32 -9.72 -10.72
N THR A 269 1.11 -10.05 -11.99
CA THR A 269 1.64 -11.26 -12.59
C THR A 269 3.17 -11.17 -12.74
N ASN A 270 3.88 -12.21 -12.33
CA ASN A 270 5.33 -12.31 -12.44
C ASN A 270 5.73 -13.79 -12.65
N LYS A 271 6.94 -14.01 -13.18
CA LYS A 271 7.60 -15.32 -13.29
C LYS A 271 7.85 -15.98 -11.93
N THR A 272 8.08 -15.19 -10.89
CA THR A 272 8.24 -15.68 -9.51
C THR A 272 7.07 -15.24 -8.64
N ARG A 273 6.91 -15.93 -7.51
CA ARG A 273 5.94 -15.56 -6.49
C ARG A 273 6.68 -15.00 -5.27
N HIS A 274 6.37 -13.78 -4.88
CA HIS A 274 6.95 -13.11 -3.71
C HIS A 274 6.09 -11.94 -3.24
N VAL A 275 6.33 -11.50 -2.00
CA VAL A 275 5.83 -10.20 -1.57
C VAL A 275 6.56 -9.11 -2.34
N HIS A 276 5.80 -8.17 -2.89
CA HIS A 276 6.37 -7.02 -3.56
C HIS A 276 6.78 -5.97 -2.54
N HIS A 277 5.81 -5.39 -1.81
CA HIS A 277 6.06 -4.36 -0.81
C HIS A 277 4.96 -4.30 0.25
N SER A 278 5.21 -3.58 1.34
CA SER A 278 4.19 -3.14 2.31
C SER A 278 4.28 -1.63 2.51
N SER A 279 3.14 -0.96 2.58
CA SER A 279 3.05 0.50 2.46
C SER A 279 2.36 1.15 3.65
N PHE A 280 3.01 2.17 4.21
CA PHE A 280 2.65 2.78 5.49
C PHE A 280 2.37 4.27 5.33
N GLU A 281 1.22 4.69 5.85
CA GLU A 281 0.75 6.06 5.69
C GLU A 281 1.56 7.01 6.57
N VAL A 282 1.94 8.16 6.03
CA VAL A 282 2.54 9.29 6.76
C VAL A 282 1.70 10.55 6.55
N HIS A 283 1.96 11.57 7.37
CA HIS A 283 1.04 12.70 7.53
C HIS A 283 0.78 13.53 6.27
N ASP A 284 1.83 13.95 5.56
CA ASP A 284 1.73 14.81 4.38
C ASP A 284 3.00 14.75 3.51
N PHE A 285 2.97 15.50 2.40
CA PHE A 285 4.07 15.57 1.44
C PHE A 285 5.39 16.09 2.03
N ASP A 286 5.34 17.12 2.88
CA ASP A 286 6.53 17.68 3.53
C ASP A 286 7.13 16.64 4.49
N THR A 287 6.29 15.94 5.27
CA THR A 287 6.70 14.87 6.19
C THR A 287 7.36 13.72 5.43
N GLN A 288 6.76 13.26 4.32
CA GLN A 288 7.34 12.21 3.49
C GLN A 288 8.69 12.64 2.90
N SER A 289 8.78 13.85 2.34
CA SER A 289 10.01 14.37 1.75
C SER A 289 11.14 14.51 2.79
N LEU A 290 10.81 14.95 4.01
CA LEU A 290 11.76 15.01 5.11
C LEU A 290 12.17 13.63 5.61
N GLY A 291 11.25 12.66 5.59
CA GLY A 291 11.52 11.25 5.86
C GLY A 291 12.50 10.64 4.85
N HIS A 292 12.31 10.93 3.56
CA HIS A 292 13.22 10.53 2.49
C HIS A 292 14.65 11.02 2.77
N GLU A 293 14.79 12.33 3.01
CA GLU A 293 16.07 12.97 3.35
C GLU A 293 16.71 12.38 4.61
N TRP A 294 15.89 12.06 5.62
CA TRP A 294 16.35 11.43 6.85
C TRP A 294 16.93 10.04 6.61
N LEU A 295 16.23 9.20 5.85
CA LEU A 295 16.67 7.84 5.52
C LEU A 295 17.91 7.86 4.61
N ALA A 296 17.94 8.75 3.62
CA ALA A 296 19.09 8.94 2.73
C ALA A 296 20.36 9.34 3.51
N LYS A 297 20.25 10.30 4.45
CA LYS A 297 21.39 10.72 5.31
C LYS A 297 21.93 9.62 6.21
N LYS A 298 21.09 8.65 6.54
CA LYS A 298 21.48 7.46 7.30
C LYS A 298 22.08 6.35 6.43
N GLY A 299 22.09 6.52 5.11
CA GLY A 299 22.67 5.57 4.18
C GLY A 299 21.77 4.36 3.89
N TYR A 300 20.46 4.44 4.19
CA TYR A 300 19.52 3.43 3.73
C TYR A 300 19.41 3.45 2.20
N LYS A 301 18.99 2.33 1.61
CA LYS A 301 18.94 2.18 0.15
C LYS A 301 17.52 2.43 -0.36
N SER A 302 17.34 3.53 -1.09
CA SER A 302 16.10 3.80 -1.81
C SER A 302 15.91 2.80 -2.95
N VAL A 303 14.65 2.43 -3.18
CA VAL A 303 14.19 1.56 -4.27
C VAL A 303 13.70 2.44 -5.41
N TRP A 304 12.67 3.25 -5.15
CA TRP A 304 12.04 4.18 -6.07
C TRP A 304 11.68 5.41 -5.24
N GLY A 305 12.44 6.50 -5.42
CA GLY A 305 12.37 7.69 -4.57
C GLY A 305 11.03 8.44 -4.67
N VAL A 306 10.95 9.61 -4.05
CA VAL A 306 9.67 10.34 -3.89
C VAL A 306 8.97 10.61 -5.23
N GLY A 307 7.72 10.16 -5.35
CA GLY A 307 6.87 10.39 -6.51
C GLY A 307 5.38 10.42 -6.18
N ARG A 308 4.54 10.48 -7.21
CA ARG A 308 3.08 10.36 -7.11
C ARG A 308 2.56 9.32 -8.09
N HIS A 309 1.78 8.37 -7.59
CA HIS A 309 1.12 7.36 -8.42
C HIS A 309 -0.02 7.95 -9.24
N ILE A 310 -0.27 7.34 -10.40
CA ILE A 310 -1.48 7.62 -11.18
C ILE A 310 -2.70 6.99 -10.49
N LEU A 311 -2.59 5.72 -10.10
CA LEU A 311 -3.67 4.99 -9.46
C LEU A 311 -3.75 5.33 -7.96
N GLY A 312 -4.94 5.71 -7.51
CA GLY A 312 -5.19 6.16 -6.14
C GLY A 312 -4.48 7.46 -5.74
N SER A 313 -3.85 8.16 -6.68
CA SER A 313 -3.19 9.46 -6.51
C SER A 313 -2.12 9.58 -5.40
N GLN A 314 -1.77 8.48 -4.72
CA GLN A 314 -0.94 8.51 -3.52
C GLN A 314 0.49 8.94 -3.85
N LEU A 315 1.07 9.72 -2.96
CA LEU A 315 2.51 9.93 -2.89
C LEU A 315 3.19 8.63 -2.48
N PHE A 316 4.39 8.36 -3.00
CA PHE A 316 5.15 7.16 -2.67
C PHE A 316 6.62 7.49 -2.39
N ASP A 317 7.27 6.69 -1.55
CA ASP A 317 8.72 6.65 -1.36
C ASP A 317 9.15 5.26 -0.89
N TYR A 318 9.86 4.52 -1.75
CA TYR A 318 10.20 3.11 -1.53
C TYR A 318 11.63 2.92 -1.03
N TRP A 319 11.79 2.00 -0.07
CA TRP A 319 13.06 1.66 0.57
C TRP A 319 13.22 0.15 0.70
N TRP A 320 14.47 -0.30 0.72
CA TRP A 320 14.81 -1.65 1.17
C TRP A 320 14.94 -1.68 2.68
N ASP A 321 14.26 -2.62 3.33
CA ASP A 321 14.57 -2.97 4.72
C ASP A 321 15.88 -3.77 4.83
N THR A 322 16.28 -4.07 6.06
CA THR A 322 17.57 -4.72 6.38
C THR A 322 17.67 -6.16 5.89
N THR A 323 16.56 -6.76 5.46
CA THR A 323 16.50 -8.12 4.91
C THR A 323 16.09 -8.14 3.43
N GLY A 324 15.97 -6.97 2.80
CA GLY A 324 15.54 -6.82 1.41
C GLY A 324 14.06 -7.11 1.20
N ASN A 325 13.19 -6.77 2.16
CA ASN A 325 11.78 -6.51 1.83
C ASN A 325 11.64 -5.06 1.40
N MET A 326 10.81 -4.80 0.40
CA MET A 326 10.48 -3.44 0.00
C MET A 326 9.43 -2.86 0.94
N ILE A 327 9.65 -1.65 1.41
CA ILE A 327 8.73 -0.92 2.27
C ILE A 327 8.51 0.48 1.71
N GLU A 328 7.29 0.98 1.82
CA GLU A 328 6.88 2.24 1.22
C GLU A 328 6.31 3.18 2.29
N HIS A 329 6.69 4.45 2.22
CA HIS A 329 5.90 5.54 2.80
C HIS A 329 4.92 6.06 1.74
N TYR A 330 3.66 6.19 2.13
CA TYR A 330 2.67 6.85 1.29
C TYR A 330 1.91 7.95 2.02
N ALA A 331 1.35 8.89 1.28
CA ALA A 331 0.46 9.93 1.78
C ALA A 331 -0.51 10.37 0.67
N ASP A 332 -1.57 11.09 1.02
CA ASP A 332 -2.46 11.75 0.04
C ASP A 332 -3.10 10.77 -0.97
N GLY A 333 -3.58 9.62 -0.48
CA GLY A 333 -4.28 8.61 -1.28
C GLY A 333 -5.78 8.84 -1.37
N ASP A 334 -6.37 8.46 -2.51
CA ASP A 334 -7.81 8.56 -2.74
C ASP A 334 -8.61 7.53 -1.92
N LEU A 335 -9.85 7.88 -1.61
CA LEU A 335 -10.80 7.00 -0.93
C LEU A 335 -11.93 6.57 -1.87
N VAL A 336 -12.34 5.31 -1.77
CA VAL A 336 -13.32 4.66 -2.66
C VAL A 336 -14.37 3.88 -1.87
N ASN A 337 -15.52 3.60 -2.49
CA ASN A 337 -16.62 2.85 -1.88
C ASN A 337 -17.35 2.00 -2.94
N GLU A 338 -18.51 1.43 -2.60
CA GLU A 338 -19.26 0.56 -3.51
C GLU A 338 -19.77 1.23 -4.81
N ASP A 339 -19.82 2.56 -4.85
CA ASP A 339 -20.23 3.34 -6.03
C ASP A 339 -19.07 3.62 -6.99
N THR A 340 -17.84 3.30 -6.58
CA THR A 340 -16.67 3.33 -7.46
C THR A 340 -16.73 2.19 -8.47
N PRO A 341 -16.71 2.47 -9.79
CA PRO A 341 -16.70 1.41 -10.81
C PRO A 341 -15.33 0.72 -10.87
N VAL A 342 -15.32 -0.53 -11.33
CA VAL A 342 -14.09 -1.24 -11.68
C VAL A 342 -13.55 -0.68 -13.00
N GLY A 343 -12.31 -0.20 -13.03
CA GLY A 343 -11.63 0.32 -14.23
C GLY A 343 -10.67 -0.68 -14.88
N TRP A 344 -10.48 -0.58 -16.20
CA TRP A 344 -9.45 -1.31 -16.93
C TRP A 344 -8.47 -0.36 -17.60
N GLY A 345 -7.21 -0.38 -17.15
CA GLY A 345 -6.09 0.38 -17.69
C GLY A 345 -5.06 -0.51 -18.39
N GLU A 346 -4.29 0.05 -19.32
CA GLU A 346 -3.13 -0.66 -19.87
C GLU A 346 -1.96 -0.59 -18.87
N ALA A 347 -1.29 -1.71 -18.64
CA ALA A 347 -0.09 -1.76 -17.81
C ALA A 347 1.11 -1.15 -18.56
N GLY A 348 1.88 -0.30 -17.90
CA GLY A 348 3.17 0.17 -18.39
C GLY A 348 3.91 1.04 -17.39
N ASP A 349 5.21 1.26 -17.57
CA ASP A 349 6.01 2.12 -16.70
C ASP A 349 5.41 3.53 -16.59
N GLU A 350 4.94 4.07 -17.73
CA GLU A 350 4.25 5.37 -17.82
C GLU A 350 2.87 5.38 -17.13
N SER A 351 2.30 4.21 -16.81
CA SER A 351 1.02 4.09 -16.11
C SER A 351 1.18 4.09 -14.58
N LEU A 352 2.41 4.06 -14.05
CA LEU A 352 2.63 3.91 -12.61
C LEU A 352 2.77 5.25 -11.88
N ALA A 353 3.39 6.27 -12.48
CA ALA A 353 3.66 7.54 -11.81
C ALA A 353 3.30 8.78 -12.65
N VAL A 354 2.65 9.76 -12.03
CA VAL A 354 2.41 11.09 -12.60
C VAL A 354 3.72 11.86 -12.69
N TRP A 355 4.53 11.78 -11.63
CA TRP A 355 5.87 12.36 -11.54
C TRP A 355 6.68 11.62 -10.49
N GLY A 356 8.01 11.69 -10.62
CA GLY A 356 8.97 11.03 -9.74
C GLY A 356 10.24 10.67 -10.52
N PRO A 357 11.21 10.01 -9.88
CA PRO A 357 12.32 9.38 -10.58
C PRO A 357 11.80 8.32 -11.58
N GLU A 358 12.59 8.04 -12.61
CA GLU A 358 12.31 6.90 -13.51
C GLU A 358 12.15 5.62 -12.69
N VAL A 359 11.10 4.85 -13.00
CA VAL A 359 10.86 3.57 -12.35
C VAL A 359 12.01 2.62 -12.65
N PRO A 360 12.63 1.97 -11.63
CA PRO A 360 13.63 0.96 -11.89
C PRO A 360 13.03 -0.20 -12.69
N LYS A 361 13.71 -0.64 -13.76
CA LYS A 361 13.22 -1.73 -14.62
C LYS A 361 12.93 -3.05 -13.87
N TRP A 362 13.59 -3.25 -12.73
CA TRP A 362 13.44 -4.42 -11.87
C TRP A 362 12.41 -4.21 -10.75
N PHE A 363 11.69 -3.08 -10.73
CA PHE A 363 10.80 -2.73 -9.62
C PHE A 363 9.74 -3.80 -9.35
N LEU A 364 9.15 -4.34 -10.41
CA LEU A 364 8.15 -5.40 -10.36
C LEU A 364 8.74 -6.82 -10.37
N ASP A 365 10.07 -6.98 -10.47
CA ASP A 365 10.75 -8.29 -10.67
C ASP A 365 10.75 -9.18 -9.42
#